data_AF-A0A061P2Q7-F1
#
_entry.id   AF-A0A061P2Q7-F1
#
_cell.length_a   1.000
_cell.length_b   1.000
_cell.length_c   1.000
_cell.angle_alpha   90.00
_cell.angle_beta   90.00
_cell.angle_gamma   90.00
#
_symmetry.space_group_name_H-M   'P 1'
#
loop_
_entity.id
_entity.type
_entity.pdbx_description
1 polymer ?
#
loop_
_entity_poly.entity_id
_entity_poly.type
_entity_poly.pdbx_seq_one_letter_code
_entity_poly.pdbx_strand_id
1 'polypeptide(L)'
;MQIFWITVAMVGARSAAMSLNRVIDATIDKRNPRTSNRAIPAGDISFKEVGIFISVSFVLLFVAAFQLNMLAVYLLPLAVFFLVIYSYTKRFTWACHFILGMTIAIAPLGGWVGATGTISPVAVLLFIVVMFWTAGFDIIYATQDADYDRRNGLHSVPARFGIKRALIIARGSHIISVTALLTLSFISPLGWVFFVGAVICAGIMIYEHSLVSPNDLSKVNVAFFTMNGIISLLMLFFTIGDFLL
;
A
#
# COMPACT_ATOMS: atom_id res chain seq x y z
N MET A 1 -24.15 2.37 -9.90
CA MET A 1 -23.91 3.55 -9.03
C MET A 1 -22.82 3.31 -7.98
N GLN A 2 -22.77 2.14 -7.32
CA GLN A 2 -21.75 1.84 -6.30
C GLN A 2 -20.30 1.90 -6.80
N ILE A 3 -19.98 1.31 -7.96
CA ILE A 3 -18.62 1.34 -8.54
C ILE A 3 -18.10 2.77 -8.73
N PHE A 4 -18.98 3.69 -9.15
CA PHE A 4 -18.64 5.10 -9.30
C PHE A 4 -18.23 5.70 -7.95
N TRP A 5 -19.05 5.54 -6.91
CA TRP A 5 -18.74 6.09 -5.59
C TRP A 5 -17.54 5.41 -4.92
N ILE A 6 -17.33 4.09 -5.12
CA ILE A 6 -16.11 3.40 -4.68
C ILE A 6 -14.88 4.01 -5.36
N THR A 7 -14.96 4.30 -6.66
CA THR A 7 -13.88 4.97 -7.40
C THR A 7 -13.62 6.38 -6.87
N VAL A 8 -14.66 7.18 -6.63
CA VAL A 8 -14.52 8.52 -6.03
C VAL A 8 -13.89 8.44 -4.64
N ALA A 9 -14.31 7.50 -3.80
CA ALA A 9 -13.72 7.28 -2.48
C ALA A 9 -12.24 6.88 -2.58
N MET A 10 -11.89 5.97 -3.49
CA MET A 10 -10.52 5.56 -3.75
C MET A 10 -9.64 6.75 -4.19
N VAL A 11 -10.12 7.56 -5.14
CA VAL A 11 -9.39 8.74 -5.63
C VAL A 11 -9.20 9.76 -4.51
N GLY A 12 -10.25 10.05 -3.73
CA GLY A 12 -10.20 10.97 -2.60
C GLY A 12 -9.24 10.51 -1.51
N ALA A 13 -9.37 9.26 -1.05
CA ALA A 13 -8.50 8.69 -0.03
C ALA A 13 -7.03 8.64 -0.47
N ARG A 14 -6.77 8.16 -1.69
CA ARG A 14 -5.40 8.04 -2.24
C ARG A 14 -4.75 9.41 -2.41
N SER A 15 -5.48 10.38 -2.94
CA SER A 15 -4.99 11.75 -3.14
C SER A 15 -4.69 12.45 -1.81
N ALA A 16 -5.59 12.33 -0.84
CA ALA A 16 -5.37 12.86 0.51
C ALA A 16 -4.14 12.24 1.17
N ALA A 17 -4.03 10.91 1.17
CA ALA A 17 -2.92 10.20 1.80
C ALA A 17 -1.56 10.50 1.16
N MET A 18 -1.47 10.55 -0.18
CA MET A 18 -0.22 10.88 -0.86
C MET A 18 0.20 12.33 -0.59
N SER A 19 -0.74 13.28 -0.66
CA SER A 19 -0.45 14.69 -0.42
C SER A 19 -0.08 14.95 1.04
N LEU A 20 -0.78 14.32 1.99
CA LEU A 20 -0.41 14.35 3.42
C LEU A 20 1.00 13.82 3.63
N ASN A 21 1.36 12.68 3.03
CA ASN A 21 2.71 12.15 3.12
C ASN A 21 3.75 13.16 2.63
N ARG A 22 3.52 13.79 1.47
CA ARG A 22 4.44 14.80 0.92
C ARG A 22 4.60 16.00 1.84
N VAL A 23 3.51 16.47 2.46
CA VAL A 23 3.53 17.61 3.38
C VAL A 23 4.24 17.25 4.69
N ILE A 24 3.85 16.13 5.30
CA ILE A 24 4.35 15.67 6.59
C ILE A 24 5.86 15.39 6.51
N ASP A 25 6.31 14.76 5.42
CA ASP A 25 7.71 14.40 5.23
C ASP A 25 8.55 15.50 4.56
N ALA A 26 7.98 16.66 4.20
CA ALA A 26 8.68 17.71 3.44
C ALA A 26 10.03 18.11 4.06
N THR A 27 10.10 18.28 5.38
CA THR A 27 11.33 18.68 6.09
C THR A 27 12.41 17.60 6.05
N ILE A 28 12.02 16.32 6.19
CA ILE A 28 12.98 15.20 6.17
C ILE A 28 13.36 14.84 4.73
N ASP A 29 12.44 15.01 3.78
CA ASP A 29 12.66 14.78 2.36
C ASP A 29 13.63 15.80 1.77
N LYS A 30 13.57 17.07 2.22
CA LYS A 30 14.50 18.13 1.81
C LYS A 30 15.96 17.81 2.16
N ARG A 31 16.20 17.02 3.20
CA ARG A 31 17.53 16.64 3.67
C ARG A 31 18.04 15.34 3.04
N ASN A 32 17.16 14.56 2.40
CA ASN A 32 17.53 13.30 1.74
C ASN A 32 17.91 13.56 0.27
N PRO A 33 19.14 13.24 -0.17
CA PRO A 33 19.58 13.44 -1.56
C PRO A 33 18.66 12.81 -2.61
N ARG A 34 17.96 11.72 -2.27
CA ARG A 34 17.04 11.02 -3.18
C ARG A 34 15.71 11.74 -3.35
N THR A 35 15.28 12.52 -2.37
CA THR A 35 13.93 13.11 -2.31
C THR A 35 13.93 14.63 -2.23
N SER A 36 15.11 15.27 -2.21
CA SER A 36 15.27 16.72 -2.17
C SER A 36 14.63 17.42 -3.38
N ASN A 37 14.52 16.72 -4.51
CA ASN A 37 13.94 17.23 -5.76
C ASN A 37 12.43 16.96 -5.87
N ARG A 38 11.75 16.53 -4.80
CA ARG A 38 10.28 16.42 -4.80
C ARG A 38 9.67 17.82 -4.78
N ALA A 39 8.49 17.98 -5.39
CA ALA A 39 7.84 19.27 -5.62
C ALA A 39 7.73 20.18 -4.37
N ILE A 40 7.36 19.65 -3.20
CA ILE A 40 7.24 20.45 -1.97
C ILE A 40 8.64 20.85 -1.43
N PRO A 41 9.58 19.91 -1.20
CA PRO A 41 10.97 20.26 -0.85
C PRO A 41 11.67 21.23 -1.81
N ALA A 42 11.40 21.12 -3.12
CA ALA A 42 11.97 21.97 -4.17
C ALA A 42 11.33 23.36 -4.24
N GLY A 43 10.13 23.53 -3.65
CA GLY A 43 9.39 24.79 -3.67
C GLY A 43 8.52 24.98 -4.92
N ASP A 44 8.34 23.95 -5.74
CA ASP A 44 7.51 23.98 -6.96
C ASP A 44 6.02 24.10 -6.65
N ILE A 45 5.59 23.65 -5.46
CA ILE A 45 4.20 23.75 -4.99
C ILE A 45 4.21 24.25 -3.54
N SER A 46 3.33 25.21 -3.23
CA SER A 46 3.18 25.77 -1.89
C SER A 46 2.38 24.86 -0.95
N PHE A 47 2.66 24.96 0.36
CA PHE A 47 1.88 24.25 1.39
C PHE A 47 0.38 24.59 1.35
N LYS A 48 0.02 25.81 0.92
CA LYS A 48 -1.37 26.25 0.82
C LYS A 48 -2.12 25.51 -0.29
N GLU A 49 -1.51 25.37 -1.46
CA GLU A 49 -2.10 24.63 -2.59
C GLU A 49 -2.32 23.16 -2.23
N VAL A 50 -1.33 22.53 -1.60
CA VAL A 50 -1.45 21.14 -1.16
C VAL A 50 -2.50 21.00 -0.04
N GLY A 51 -2.60 21.97 0.87
CA GLY A 51 -3.64 21.99 1.90
C GLY A 51 -5.06 22.06 1.34
N ILE A 52 -5.28 22.87 0.30
CA ILE A 52 -6.57 22.94 -0.41
C ILE A 52 -6.85 21.59 -1.09
N PHE A 53 -5.86 21.02 -1.79
CA PHE A 53 -6.02 19.74 -2.48
C PHE A 53 -6.33 18.59 -1.52
N ILE A 54 -5.67 18.54 -0.36
CA ILE A 54 -5.97 17.57 0.72
C ILE A 54 -7.41 17.74 1.20
N SER A 55 -7.85 18.98 1.44
CA SER A 55 -9.21 19.27 1.91
C SER A 55 -10.27 18.80 0.90
N VAL A 56 -10.09 19.11 -0.38
CA VAL A 56 -10.98 18.66 -1.46
C VAL A 56 -10.98 17.13 -1.55
N SER A 57 -9.80 16.50 -1.46
CA SER A 57 -9.68 15.04 -1.51
C SER A 57 -10.42 14.34 -0.37
N PHE A 58 -10.36 14.90 0.85
CA PHE A 58 -11.15 14.40 1.96
C PHE A 58 -12.64 14.61 1.74
N VAL A 59 -13.08 15.80 1.29
CA VAL A 59 -14.49 16.06 0.98
C VAL A 59 -15.02 15.03 -0.01
N LEU A 60 -14.27 14.69 -1.06
CA LEU A 60 -14.64 13.63 -2.01
C LEU A 60 -14.79 12.27 -1.34
N LEU A 61 -13.87 11.89 -0.45
CA LEU A 61 -13.98 10.66 0.35
C LEU A 61 -15.23 10.65 1.23
N PHE A 62 -15.49 11.74 1.97
CA PHE A 62 -16.66 11.87 2.83
C PHE A 62 -17.95 11.74 2.04
N VAL A 63 -18.12 12.54 0.98
CA VAL A 63 -19.31 12.51 0.12
C VAL A 63 -19.52 11.11 -0.46
N ALA A 64 -18.47 10.49 -0.99
CA ALA A 64 -18.57 9.15 -1.56
C ALA A 64 -19.02 8.10 -0.53
N ALA A 65 -18.50 8.14 0.70
CA ALA A 65 -18.90 7.20 1.75
C ALA A 65 -20.38 7.33 2.12
N PHE A 66 -20.93 8.55 2.21
CA PHE A 66 -22.37 8.77 2.43
C PHE A 66 -23.24 8.25 1.29
N GLN A 67 -22.70 8.13 0.08
CA GLN A 67 -23.40 7.60 -1.09
C GLN A 67 -23.28 6.06 -1.23
N LEU A 68 -22.49 5.41 -0.37
CA LEU A 68 -22.31 3.95 -0.38
C LEU A 68 -23.25 3.26 0.60
N ASN A 69 -22.94 3.33 1.89
CA ASN A 69 -23.74 2.75 2.97
C ASN A 69 -23.28 3.25 4.35
N MET A 70 -24.10 3.05 5.38
CA MET A 70 -23.80 3.52 6.74
C MET A 70 -22.59 2.84 7.37
N LEU A 71 -22.28 1.58 7.02
CA LEU A 71 -21.07 0.93 7.52
C LEU A 71 -19.82 1.63 6.99
N ALA A 72 -19.78 2.03 5.72
CA ALA A 72 -18.70 2.84 5.15
C ALA A 72 -18.55 4.17 5.91
N VAL A 73 -19.67 4.84 6.24
CA VAL A 73 -19.67 6.08 7.02
C VAL A 73 -19.11 5.86 8.43
N TYR A 74 -19.53 4.81 9.14
CA TYR A 74 -19.02 4.52 10.49
C TYR A 74 -17.54 4.17 10.51
N LEU A 75 -17.00 3.61 9.42
CA LEU A 75 -15.57 3.29 9.29
C LEU A 75 -14.71 4.46 8.83
N LEU A 76 -15.30 5.58 8.38
CA LEU A 76 -14.53 6.76 7.93
C LEU A 76 -13.51 7.27 8.96
N PRO A 77 -13.84 7.43 10.25
CA PRO A 77 -12.86 7.92 11.23
C PRO A 77 -11.63 7.02 11.32
N LEU A 78 -11.83 5.70 11.25
CA LEU A 78 -10.76 4.72 11.25
C LEU A 78 -9.91 4.82 9.96
N ALA A 79 -10.56 4.93 8.80
CA ALA A 79 -9.87 5.11 7.53
C ALA A 79 -9.02 6.39 7.54
N VAL A 80 -9.60 7.54 7.91
CA VAL A 80 -8.90 8.83 7.99
C VAL A 80 -7.74 8.77 9.00
N PHE A 81 -7.93 8.12 10.15
CA PHE A 81 -6.84 7.91 11.11
C PHE A 81 -5.63 7.24 10.44
N PHE A 82 -5.83 6.14 9.72
CA PHE A 82 -4.75 5.46 9.02
C PHE A 82 -4.14 6.28 7.88
N LEU A 83 -4.96 6.99 7.09
CA LEU A 83 -4.48 7.87 6.00
C LEU A 83 -3.60 9.01 6.50
N VAL A 84 -3.76 9.44 7.75
CA VAL A 84 -2.92 10.48 8.38
C VAL A 84 -1.72 9.86 9.09
N ILE A 85 -1.96 8.88 9.97
CA ILE A 85 -0.95 8.42 10.92
C ILE A 85 0.23 7.73 10.25
N TYR A 86 0.01 7.00 9.14
CA TYR A 86 1.06 6.18 8.53
C TYR A 86 2.31 7.01 8.17
N SER A 87 2.12 8.25 7.74
CA SER A 87 3.21 9.17 7.36
C SER A 87 4.08 9.55 8.55
N TYR A 88 3.55 9.54 9.78
CA TYR A 88 4.31 9.85 10.99
C TYR A 88 5.11 8.66 11.52
N THR A 89 4.72 7.44 11.20
CA THR A 89 5.22 6.23 11.89
C THR A 89 6.73 6.03 11.84
N LYS A 90 7.37 6.40 10.72
CA LYS A 90 8.84 6.34 10.57
C LYS A 90 9.60 7.21 11.59
N ARG A 91 8.94 8.14 12.27
CA ARG A 91 9.54 9.00 13.30
C ARG A 91 9.68 8.31 14.67
N PHE A 92 9.02 7.18 14.88
CA PHE A 92 9.01 6.52 16.19
C PHE A 92 8.97 4.98 16.15
N THR A 93 8.69 4.36 15.00
CA THR A 93 8.66 2.89 14.89
C THR A 93 9.18 2.38 13.56
N TRP A 94 9.94 1.29 13.62
CA TRP A 94 10.40 0.53 12.46
C TRP A 94 9.28 -0.26 11.79
N ALA A 95 8.14 -0.44 12.48
CA ALA A 95 6.96 -1.11 11.95
C ALA A 95 6.16 -0.24 10.95
N CYS A 96 6.70 0.91 10.54
CA CYS A 96 6.10 1.84 9.59
C CYS A 96 5.63 1.17 8.29
N HIS A 97 6.38 0.18 7.79
CA HIS A 97 6.03 -0.59 6.58
C HIS A 97 4.74 -1.41 6.75
N PHE A 98 4.50 -1.97 7.95
CA PHE A 98 3.28 -2.72 8.24
C PHE A 98 2.09 -1.78 8.44
N ILE A 99 2.31 -0.59 9.00
CA ILE A 99 1.26 0.42 9.15
C ILE A 99 0.88 1.01 7.79
N LEU A 100 1.87 1.24 6.91
CA LEU A 100 1.62 1.55 5.51
C LEU A 100 0.83 0.43 4.83
N GLY A 101 1.24 -0.83 5.03
CA GLY A 101 0.53 -1.99 4.51
C GLY A 101 -0.93 -2.04 4.95
N MET A 102 -1.21 -1.85 6.24
CA MET A 102 -2.58 -1.75 6.76
C MET A 102 -3.35 -0.61 6.09
N THR A 103 -2.72 0.55 5.92
CA THR A 103 -3.35 1.73 5.29
C THR A 103 -3.73 1.46 3.84
N ILE A 104 -2.88 0.77 3.07
CA ILE A 104 -3.19 0.36 1.70
C ILE A 104 -4.26 -0.74 1.69
N ALA A 105 -4.21 -1.70 2.61
CA ALA A 105 -5.18 -2.78 2.73
C ALA A 105 -6.59 -2.33 3.11
N ILE A 106 -6.74 -1.15 3.73
CA ILE A 106 -8.05 -0.51 3.94
C ILE A 106 -8.74 -0.21 2.61
N ALA A 107 -8.03 0.02 1.50
CA ALA A 107 -8.65 0.31 0.21
C ALA A 107 -9.51 -0.85 -0.34
N PRO A 108 -9.01 -2.09 -0.51
CA PRO A 108 -9.82 -3.22 -0.92
C PRO A 108 -10.89 -3.60 0.11
N LEU A 109 -10.59 -3.47 1.42
CA LEU A 109 -11.60 -3.68 2.46
C LEU A 109 -12.74 -2.65 2.36
N GLY A 110 -12.41 -1.38 2.11
CA GLY A 110 -13.36 -0.30 1.89
C GLY A 110 -14.16 -0.49 0.60
N GLY A 111 -13.54 -1.02 -0.46
CA GLY A 111 -14.23 -1.45 -1.67
C GLY A 111 -15.25 -2.56 -1.38
N TRP A 112 -14.87 -3.56 -0.59
CA TRP A 112 -15.77 -4.65 -0.17
C TRP A 112 -16.94 -4.12 0.66
N VAL A 113 -16.66 -3.28 1.67
CA VAL A 113 -17.70 -2.64 2.48
C VAL A 113 -18.60 -1.76 1.61
N GLY A 114 -18.03 -1.00 0.67
CA GLY A 114 -18.78 -0.14 -0.24
C GLY A 114 -19.74 -0.92 -1.14
N ALA A 115 -19.31 -2.09 -1.63
CA ALA A 115 -20.10 -2.95 -2.50
C ALA A 115 -21.16 -3.77 -1.73
N THR A 116 -20.81 -4.30 -0.56
CA THR A 116 -21.61 -5.31 0.14
C THR A 116 -22.31 -4.81 1.40
N GLY A 117 -21.85 -3.70 1.99
CA GLY A 117 -22.31 -3.23 3.30
C GLY A 117 -21.91 -4.14 4.47
N THR A 118 -20.95 -5.05 4.29
CA THR A 118 -20.52 -6.02 5.31
C THR A 118 -19.00 -6.16 5.37
N ILE A 119 -18.49 -6.78 6.42
CA ILE A 119 -17.10 -7.26 6.51
C ILE A 119 -17.15 -8.79 6.59
N SER A 120 -16.74 -9.45 5.52
CA SER A 120 -16.72 -10.92 5.45
C SER A 120 -15.33 -11.47 5.77
N PRO A 121 -15.20 -12.77 6.10
CA PRO A 121 -13.89 -13.43 6.20
C PRO A 121 -13.05 -13.29 4.92
N VAL A 122 -13.67 -13.30 3.75
CA VAL A 122 -13.01 -13.09 2.45
C VAL A 122 -12.40 -11.68 2.38
N ALA A 123 -13.14 -10.66 2.83
CA ALA A 123 -12.65 -9.28 2.87
C ALA A 123 -11.45 -9.10 3.81
N VAL A 124 -11.51 -9.74 4.99
CA VAL A 124 -10.41 -9.72 5.96
C VAL A 124 -9.19 -10.45 5.43
N LEU A 125 -9.37 -11.57 4.73
CA LEU A 125 -8.26 -12.29 4.13
C LEU A 125 -7.61 -11.48 3.00
N LEU A 126 -8.41 -10.80 2.17
CA LEU A 126 -7.90 -9.86 1.16
C LEU A 126 -7.13 -8.68 1.77
N PHE A 127 -7.59 -8.18 2.93
CA PHE A 127 -6.84 -7.20 3.71
C PHE A 127 -5.47 -7.74 4.12
N ILE A 128 -5.38 -8.98 4.60
CA ILE A 128 -4.11 -9.61 5.00
C ILE A 128 -3.17 -9.75 3.80
N VAL A 129 -3.67 -10.21 2.64
CA VAL A 129 -2.90 -10.29 1.39
C VAL A 129 -2.24 -8.94 1.10
N VAL A 130 -3.05 -7.88 1.01
CA VAL A 130 -2.58 -6.57 0.57
C VAL A 130 -1.69 -5.91 1.60
N MET A 131 -1.96 -6.11 2.89
CA MET A 131 -1.14 -5.58 3.99
C MET A 131 0.28 -6.12 3.92
N PHE A 132 0.43 -7.44 3.85
CA PHE A 132 1.75 -8.07 3.90
C PHE A 132 2.48 -8.01 2.56
N TRP A 133 1.76 -8.03 1.43
CA TRP A 133 2.32 -7.71 0.13
C TRP A 133 2.94 -6.31 0.12
N THR A 134 2.16 -5.30 0.53
CA THR A 134 2.64 -3.91 0.58
C THR A 134 3.81 -3.75 1.53
N ALA A 135 3.74 -4.35 2.73
CA ALA A 135 4.83 -4.27 3.69
C ALA A 135 6.11 -4.90 3.15
N GLY A 136 6.03 -6.05 2.47
CA GLY A 136 7.22 -6.74 1.96
C GLY A 136 7.93 -5.95 0.87
N PHE A 137 7.21 -5.48 -0.16
CA PHE A 137 7.86 -4.70 -1.22
C PHE A 137 8.33 -3.33 -0.74
N ASP A 138 7.63 -2.71 0.23
CA ASP A 138 8.05 -1.41 0.79
C ASP A 138 9.33 -1.54 1.64
N ILE A 139 9.50 -2.68 2.34
CA ILE A 139 10.76 -3.00 3.02
C ILE A 139 11.91 -3.15 2.02
N ILE A 140 11.68 -3.82 0.87
CA ILE A 140 12.67 -3.91 -0.21
C ILE A 140 13.01 -2.51 -0.73
N TYR A 141 12.01 -1.68 -0.97
CA TYR A 141 12.23 -0.32 -1.47
C TYR A 141 13.02 0.56 -0.51
N ALA A 142 12.73 0.42 0.79
CA ALA A 142 13.38 1.17 1.86
C ALA A 142 14.85 0.80 2.07
N THR A 143 15.37 -0.29 1.48
CA THR A 143 16.81 -0.60 1.57
C THR A 143 17.67 0.50 0.94
N GLN A 144 17.13 1.28 0.01
CA GLN A 144 17.82 2.42 -0.61
C GLN A 144 18.11 3.55 0.38
N ASP A 145 17.25 3.73 1.40
CA ASP A 145 17.38 4.79 2.38
C ASP A 145 17.97 4.30 3.73
N ALA A 146 18.41 3.04 3.81
CA ALA A 146 18.79 2.39 5.07
C ALA A 146 19.83 3.18 5.89
N ASP A 147 20.89 3.67 5.24
CA ASP A 147 21.95 4.45 5.90
C ASP A 147 21.53 5.89 6.17
N TYR A 148 20.71 6.46 5.29
CA TYR A 148 20.16 7.80 5.51
C TYR A 148 19.24 7.81 6.74
N ASP A 149 18.31 6.85 6.80
CA ASP A 149 17.38 6.71 7.91
C ASP A 149 18.13 6.49 9.23
N ARG A 150 19.13 5.60 9.23
CA ARG A 150 19.94 5.33 10.42
C ARG A 150 20.68 6.58 10.93
N ARG A 151 21.28 7.37 10.02
CA ARG A 151 22.02 8.59 10.39
C ARG A 151 21.12 9.73 10.86
N ASN A 152 19.87 9.77 10.40
CA ASN A 152 18.92 10.84 10.72
C ASN A 152 17.89 10.45 11.79
N GLY A 153 18.12 9.35 12.51
CA GLY A 153 17.22 8.90 13.59
C GLY A 153 15.83 8.50 13.10
N LEU A 154 15.69 8.11 11.83
CA LEU A 154 14.45 7.58 11.28
C LEU A 154 14.39 6.06 11.48
N HIS A 155 13.17 5.55 11.66
CA HIS A 155 12.92 4.16 11.97
C HIS A 155 12.29 3.45 10.78
N SER A 156 13.08 2.59 10.15
CA SER A 156 12.66 1.65 9.12
C SER A 156 13.24 0.27 9.43
N VAL A 157 12.62 -0.79 8.89
CA VAL A 157 13.14 -2.16 9.02
C VAL A 157 14.61 -2.27 8.57
N PRO A 158 15.02 -1.77 7.39
CA PRO A 158 16.42 -1.82 6.99
C PRO A 158 17.35 -0.94 7.82
N ALA A 159 16.90 0.22 8.31
CA ALA A 159 17.71 1.03 9.22
C ALA A 159 18.01 0.31 10.54
N ARG A 160 16.99 -0.34 11.12
CA ARG A 160 17.07 -1.03 12.42
C ARG A 160 17.76 -2.39 12.37
N PHE A 161 17.46 -3.21 11.36
CA PHE A 161 17.90 -4.62 11.31
C PHE A 161 19.00 -4.88 10.28
N GLY A 162 19.33 -3.89 9.44
CA GLY A 162 20.25 -4.03 8.32
C GLY A 162 19.61 -4.71 7.11
N ILE A 163 20.22 -4.52 5.94
CA ILE A 163 19.67 -4.93 4.64
C ILE A 163 19.40 -6.44 4.59
N LYS A 164 20.34 -7.28 5.06
CA LYS A 164 20.19 -8.74 5.04
C LYS A 164 18.94 -9.22 5.79
N ARG A 165 18.72 -8.70 7.01
CA ARG A 165 17.55 -9.07 7.82
C ARG A 165 16.27 -8.44 7.28
N ALA A 166 16.35 -7.22 6.74
CA ALA A 166 15.21 -6.58 6.08
C ALA A 166 14.67 -7.42 4.92
N LEU A 167 15.55 -7.93 4.05
CA LEU A 167 15.14 -8.81 2.96
C LEU A 167 14.53 -10.13 3.46
N ILE A 168 15.00 -10.68 4.58
CA ILE A 168 14.38 -11.86 5.20
C ILE A 168 12.98 -11.54 5.74
N ILE A 169 12.81 -10.38 6.40
CA ILE A 169 11.49 -9.92 6.89
C ILE A 169 10.54 -9.70 5.71
N ALA A 170 11.01 -9.09 4.62
CA ALA A 170 10.22 -8.90 3.40
C ALA A 170 9.75 -10.24 2.79
N ARG A 171 10.63 -11.26 2.75
CA ARG A 171 10.25 -12.62 2.32
C ARG A 171 9.17 -13.22 3.23
N GLY A 172 9.33 -13.09 4.54
CA GLY A 172 8.32 -13.54 5.50
C GLY A 172 6.96 -12.90 5.25
N SER A 173 6.93 -11.58 5.01
CA SER A 173 5.71 -10.87 4.63
C SER A 173 5.10 -11.42 3.34
N HIS A 174 5.89 -11.63 2.28
CA HIS A 174 5.36 -12.18 1.04
C HIS A 174 4.88 -13.63 1.16
N ILE A 175 5.51 -14.46 2.00
CA ILE A 175 5.00 -15.81 2.30
C ILE A 175 3.61 -15.73 2.95
N ILE A 176 3.40 -14.82 3.89
CA ILE A 176 2.08 -14.61 4.52
C ILE A 176 1.06 -14.16 3.46
N SER A 177 1.44 -13.18 2.63
CA SER A 177 0.59 -12.69 1.55
C SER A 177 0.20 -13.78 0.54
N VAL A 178 1.17 -14.55 0.05
CA VAL A 178 0.95 -15.66 -0.90
C VAL A 178 0.07 -16.73 -0.28
N THR A 179 0.31 -17.10 0.98
CA THR A 179 -0.52 -18.09 1.68
C THR A 179 -1.96 -17.61 1.78
N ALA A 180 -2.18 -16.35 2.17
CA ALA A 180 -3.51 -15.75 2.23
C ALA A 180 -4.16 -15.66 0.83
N LEU A 181 -3.39 -15.34 -0.21
CA LEU A 181 -3.88 -15.21 -1.58
C LEU A 181 -4.31 -16.56 -2.16
N LEU A 182 -3.52 -17.60 -1.95
CA LEU A 182 -3.90 -18.97 -2.36
C LEU A 182 -5.10 -19.45 -1.55
N THR A 183 -5.18 -19.11 -0.26
CA THR A 183 -6.35 -19.44 0.58
C THR A 183 -7.63 -18.77 0.06
N LEU A 184 -7.56 -17.53 -0.45
CA LEU A 184 -8.71 -16.86 -1.08
C LEU A 184 -9.29 -17.68 -2.23
N SER A 185 -8.46 -18.38 -3.01
CA SER A 185 -8.94 -19.23 -4.12
C SER A 185 -9.80 -20.41 -3.66
N PHE A 186 -9.75 -20.78 -2.38
CA PHE A 186 -10.53 -21.90 -1.83
C PHE A 186 -11.75 -21.46 -1.00
N ILE A 187 -11.75 -20.22 -0.50
CA ILE A 187 -12.84 -19.71 0.37
C ILE A 187 -13.75 -18.69 -0.32
N SER A 188 -13.35 -18.18 -1.48
CA SER A 188 -14.16 -17.30 -2.31
C SER A 188 -14.92 -18.12 -3.36
N PRO A 189 -16.00 -17.58 -3.95
CA PRO A 189 -16.71 -18.24 -5.05
C PRO A 189 -15.93 -18.22 -6.38
N LEU A 190 -14.66 -17.79 -6.37
CA LEU A 190 -13.82 -17.72 -7.56
C LEU A 190 -13.28 -19.12 -7.92
N GLY A 191 -13.20 -19.40 -9.21
CA GLY A 191 -12.78 -20.64 -9.80
C GLY A 191 -11.29 -20.74 -10.12
N TRP A 192 -10.98 -21.65 -11.04
CA TRP A 192 -9.60 -22.03 -11.37
C TRP A 192 -8.83 -20.93 -12.10
N VAL A 193 -9.51 -19.99 -12.78
CA VAL A 193 -8.82 -18.90 -13.49
C VAL A 193 -8.22 -17.94 -12.47
N PHE A 194 -8.97 -17.60 -11.41
CA PHE A 194 -8.42 -16.84 -10.29
C PHE A 194 -7.24 -17.56 -9.63
N PHE A 195 -7.34 -18.87 -9.41
CA PHE A 195 -6.26 -19.67 -8.83
C PHE A 195 -4.96 -19.62 -9.67
N VAL A 196 -5.07 -19.73 -11.00
CA VAL A 196 -3.91 -19.57 -11.90
C VAL A 196 -3.30 -18.18 -11.75
N GLY A 197 -4.13 -17.13 -11.71
CA GLY A 197 -3.67 -15.77 -11.46
C GLY A 197 -2.92 -15.61 -10.13
N ALA A 198 -3.44 -16.22 -9.06
CA ALA A 198 -2.82 -16.24 -7.75
C ALA A 198 -1.44 -16.93 -7.76
N VAL A 199 -1.32 -18.07 -8.46
CA VAL A 199 -0.03 -18.79 -8.62
C VAL A 199 0.98 -17.95 -9.41
N ILE A 200 0.56 -17.27 -10.48
CA ILE A 200 1.45 -16.38 -11.24
C ILE A 200 1.93 -15.22 -10.37
N CYS A 201 1.03 -14.59 -9.60
CA CYS A 201 1.40 -13.52 -8.67
C CYS A 201 2.41 -14.00 -7.62
N ALA A 202 2.22 -15.22 -7.08
CA ALA A 202 3.19 -15.82 -6.17
C ALA A 202 4.57 -16.03 -6.82
N GLY A 203 4.59 -16.47 -8.09
CA GLY A 203 5.82 -16.60 -8.87
C GLY A 203 6.55 -15.26 -9.05
N ILE A 204 5.82 -14.17 -9.32
CA ILE A 204 6.39 -12.82 -9.43
C ILE A 204 6.95 -12.35 -8.08
N MET A 205 6.24 -12.60 -6.98
CA MET A 205 6.77 -12.25 -5.65
C MET A 205 8.06 -13.03 -5.32
N ILE A 206 8.18 -14.30 -5.75
CA ILE A 206 9.43 -15.05 -5.61
C ILE A 206 10.53 -14.42 -6.48
N TYR A 207 10.20 -14.07 -7.72
CA TYR A 207 11.14 -13.47 -8.66
C TYR A 207 11.68 -12.12 -8.17
N GLU A 208 10.85 -11.27 -7.56
CA GLU A 208 11.30 -9.97 -7.06
C GLU A 208 12.41 -10.10 -6.00
N HIS A 209 12.37 -11.15 -5.17
CA HIS A 209 13.41 -11.45 -4.16
C HIS A 209 14.70 -11.96 -4.78
N SER A 210 14.67 -12.45 -6.02
CA SER A 210 15.87 -12.83 -6.78
C SER A 210 16.56 -11.61 -7.40
N LEU A 211 15.83 -10.50 -7.61
CA LEU A 211 16.38 -9.27 -8.20
C LEU A 211 17.23 -8.47 -7.24
N VAL A 212 17.09 -8.70 -5.93
CA VAL A 212 17.76 -7.94 -4.88
C VAL A 212 18.52 -8.86 -3.94
N SER A 213 19.72 -8.44 -3.56
CA SER A 213 20.52 -9.13 -2.57
C SER A 213 21.17 -8.11 -1.62
N PRO A 214 21.69 -8.54 -0.45
CA PRO A 214 22.40 -7.64 0.44
C PRO A 214 23.62 -6.95 -0.20
N ASN A 215 24.14 -7.52 -1.29
CA ASN A 215 25.33 -7.04 -2.00
C ASN A 215 24.99 -6.36 -3.33
N ASP A 216 23.75 -6.46 -3.80
CA ASP A 216 23.30 -5.88 -5.06
C ASP A 216 21.85 -5.40 -4.93
N LEU A 217 21.70 -4.08 -4.86
CA LEU A 217 20.43 -3.37 -4.79
C LEU A 217 20.12 -2.60 -6.09
N SER A 218 20.89 -2.85 -7.16
CA SER A 218 20.76 -2.11 -8.44
C SER A 218 19.37 -2.21 -9.07
N LYS A 219 18.65 -3.31 -8.79
CA LYS A 219 17.32 -3.59 -9.35
C LYS A 219 16.16 -3.35 -8.38
N VAL A 220 16.37 -2.66 -7.25
CA VAL A 220 15.30 -2.37 -6.28
C VAL A 220 14.10 -1.68 -6.93
N ASN A 221 14.32 -0.74 -7.85
CA ASN A 221 13.21 -0.05 -8.53
C ASN A 221 12.40 -0.97 -9.46
N VAL A 222 13.04 -1.97 -10.09
CA VAL A 222 12.35 -2.97 -10.91
C VAL A 222 11.53 -3.89 -10.02
N ALA A 223 12.12 -4.37 -8.92
CA ALA A 223 11.43 -5.18 -7.93
C ALA A 223 10.23 -4.44 -7.33
N PHE A 224 10.38 -3.16 -7.00
CA PHE A 224 9.30 -2.37 -6.39
C PHE A 224 8.24 -1.92 -7.41
N PHE A 225 8.59 -1.19 -8.47
CA PHE A 225 7.59 -0.57 -9.35
C PHE A 225 7.03 -1.53 -10.40
N THR A 226 7.90 -2.18 -11.16
CA THR A 226 7.49 -2.96 -12.33
C THR A 226 6.75 -4.23 -11.91
N MET A 227 7.33 -5.01 -11.00
CA MET A 227 6.74 -6.29 -10.59
C MET A 227 5.41 -6.10 -9.86
N ASN A 228 5.31 -5.14 -8.92
CA ASN A 228 4.07 -4.91 -8.17
C ASN A 228 2.97 -4.25 -9.02
N GLY A 229 3.33 -3.46 -10.03
CA GLY A 229 2.38 -2.99 -11.04
C GLY A 229 1.77 -4.14 -11.84
N ILE A 230 2.60 -5.10 -12.26
CA ILE A 230 2.14 -6.30 -12.99
C ILE A 230 1.23 -7.16 -12.10
N ILE A 231 1.59 -7.40 -10.84
CA ILE A 231 0.74 -8.15 -9.88
C ILE A 231 -0.67 -7.55 -9.80
N SER A 232 -0.77 -6.23 -9.71
CA SER A 232 -2.08 -5.54 -9.62
C SER A 232 -2.94 -5.78 -10.87
N LEU A 233 -2.33 -5.71 -12.06
CA LEU A 233 -3.03 -5.95 -13.33
C LEU A 233 -3.44 -7.41 -13.48
N LEU A 234 -2.55 -8.36 -13.13
CA LEU A 234 -2.87 -9.78 -13.17
C LEU A 234 -4.05 -10.10 -12.25
N MET A 235 -4.01 -9.62 -11.00
CA MET A 235 -5.12 -9.83 -10.06
C MET A 235 -6.44 -9.29 -10.61
N LEU A 236 -6.44 -8.11 -11.25
CA LEU A 236 -7.63 -7.56 -11.88
C LEU A 236 -8.14 -8.44 -13.04
N PHE A 237 -7.27 -8.77 -14.01
CA PHE A 237 -7.66 -9.52 -15.21
C PHE A 237 -8.08 -10.94 -14.91
N PHE A 238 -7.38 -11.65 -14.00
CA PHE A 238 -7.75 -13.01 -13.61
C PHE A 238 -9.04 -13.04 -12.80
N THR A 239 -9.29 -12.05 -11.93
CA THR A 239 -10.56 -11.96 -11.19
C THR A 239 -11.73 -11.67 -12.12
N ILE A 240 -11.59 -10.73 -13.05
CA ILE A 240 -12.63 -10.42 -14.04
C ILE A 240 -12.85 -11.60 -14.98
N GLY A 241 -11.76 -12.20 -15.49
CA GLY A 241 -11.84 -13.34 -16.41
C GLY A 241 -12.55 -14.53 -15.80
N ASP A 242 -12.29 -14.81 -14.52
CA ASP A 242 -12.97 -15.87 -13.77
C ASP A 242 -14.47 -15.55 -13.56
N PHE A 243 -14.83 -14.29 -13.29
CA PHE A 243 -16.23 -13.87 -13.15
C PHE A 243 -17.03 -13.92 -14.47
N LEU A 244 -16.36 -13.80 -15.62
CA LEU A 244 -16.99 -13.81 -16.94
C LEU A 244 -17.18 -15.22 -17.52
N LEU A 245 -16.63 -16.25 -16.88
CA LEU A 245 -16.71 -17.66 -17.27
C LEU A 245 -17.78 -18.40 -16.45
#